data_AF-A0A663DUV3-F1
#
_entry.id   AF-A0A663DUV3-F1
#
_cell.length_a   1.000
_cell.length_b   1.000
_cell.length_c   1.000
_cell.angle_alpha   90.00
_cell.angle_beta   90.00
_cell.angle_gamma   90.00
#
_symmetry.space_group_name_H-M   'P 1'
#
loop_
_entity.id
_entity.type
_entity.pdbx_description
1 polymer ?
#
loop_
_entity_poly.entity_id
_entity_poly.type
_entity_poly.pdbx_seq_one_letter_code
_entity_poly.pdbx_strand_id
1 'polypeptide(L)'
;MAYLKVGMSACGGFLVAPNWVMTAAHCMGNATVILGAHNIHEPETTQQIRGVIRYYQHPEYDPNTMSNDIMLLKLTAKATLNDYVKTIPLPKTSSDVPTGTKCSIAGWGLIDDDQATNKLFETKVSIYSRRKCIHFYPHLDTGMVCAGSFHELSDSSQGDSGGPLVCNKVAQGIVSFGYNTPPGVYTRISNYLPWIKKILKK
;
A
#
# COMPACT_ATOMS: atom_id res chain seq x y z
N MET A 1 -4.67 -8.71 -1.45
CA MET A 1 -4.53 -7.44 -2.19
C MET A 1 -5.91 -6.88 -2.51
N ALA A 2 -6.00 -5.57 -2.67
CA ALA A 2 -7.18 -4.87 -3.17
C ALA A 2 -6.74 -3.99 -4.35
N TYR A 3 -7.42 -4.10 -5.47
CA TYR A 3 -7.26 -3.18 -6.59
C TYR A 3 -8.30 -2.07 -6.48
N LEU A 4 -7.86 -0.81 -6.56
CA LEU A 4 -8.72 0.36 -6.44
C LEU A 4 -8.79 1.02 -7.82
N LYS A 5 -9.95 0.90 -8.48
CA LYS A 5 -10.26 1.64 -9.70
C LYS A 5 -10.76 3.03 -9.31
N VAL A 6 -9.94 4.07 -9.53
CA VAL A 6 -10.21 5.45 -9.11
C VAL A 6 -10.33 6.34 -10.35
N GLY A 7 -11.56 6.47 -10.88
CA GLY A 7 -11.78 7.17 -12.14
C GLY A 7 -11.03 6.51 -13.31
N MET A 8 -10.10 7.25 -13.94
CA MET A 8 -9.21 6.75 -15.00
C MET A 8 -7.85 6.24 -14.48
N SER A 9 -7.61 6.34 -13.17
CA SER A 9 -6.38 5.90 -12.52
C SER A 9 -6.64 4.65 -11.67
N ALA A 10 -5.55 4.02 -11.24
CA ALA A 10 -5.59 2.86 -10.37
C ALA A 10 -4.60 2.99 -9.23
N CYS A 11 -4.96 2.40 -8.09
CA CYS A 11 -4.08 2.24 -6.94
C CYS A 11 -4.20 0.81 -6.39
N GLY A 12 -3.19 0.43 -5.62
CA GLY A 12 -3.24 -0.70 -4.71
C GLY A 12 -3.93 -0.37 -3.39
N GLY A 13 -4.19 -1.42 -2.63
CA GLY A 13 -4.71 -1.38 -1.28
C GLY A 13 -4.68 -2.77 -0.66
N PHE A 14 -5.03 -2.85 0.61
CA PHE A 14 -5.09 -4.13 1.31
C PHE A 14 -6.14 -4.12 2.42
N LEU A 15 -6.75 -5.29 2.62
CA LEU A 15 -7.83 -5.48 3.58
C LEU A 15 -7.25 -5.60 4.99
N VAL A 16 -7.62 -4.70 5.89
CA VAL A 16 -7.18 -4.71 7.31
C VAL A 16 -8.28 -5.20 8.25
N ALA A 17 -9.53 -5.17 7.80
CA ALA A 17 -10.69 -5.83 8.40
C ALA A 17 -11.75 -6.08 7.31
N PRO A 18 -12.77 -6.94 7.51
CA PRO A 18 -13.70 -7.34 6.45
C PRO A 18 -14.34 -6.18 5.65
N ASN A 19 -14.56 -5.02 6.27
CA ASN A 19 -15.13 -3.83 5.62
C ASN A 19 -14.16 -2.65 5.54
N TRP A 20 -12.85 -2.88 5.70
CA TRP A 20 -11.84 -1.83 5.76
C TRP A 20 -10.65 -2.14 4.87
N VAL A 21 -10.40 -1.26 3.91
CA VAL A 21 -9.20 -1.26 3.07
C VAL A 21 -8.30 -0.11 3.48
N MET A 22 -7.01 -0.37 3.59
CA MET A 22 -5.97 0.64 3.75
C MET A 22 -5.29 0.88 2.40
N THR A 23 -4.98 2.14 2.10
CA THR A 23 -4.31 2.60 0.87
C THR A 23 -3.60 3.93 1.14
N ALA A 24 -2.99 4.52 0.12
CA ALA A 24 -2.34 5.83 0.19
C ALA A 24 -3.38 6.96 0.16
N ALA A 25 -3.10 8.08 0.81
CA ALA A 25 -3.96 9.26 0.83
C ALA A 25 -4.06 9.93 -0.54
N HIS A 26 -3.00 9.91 -1.35
CA HIS A 26 -3.01 10.47 -2.70
C HIS A 26 -3.88 9.68 -3.68
N CYS A 27 -4.30 8.45 -3.33
CA CYS A 27 -5.26 7.64 -4.09
C CYS A 27 -6.73 8.06 -3.88
N MET A 28 -6.97 9.26 -3.36
CA MET A 28 -8.31 9.76 -3.08
C MET A 28 -9.10 9.99 -4.38
N GLY A 29 -10.32 9.47 -4.41
CA GLY A 29 -11.26 9.65 -5.52
C GLY A 29 -12.40 8.64 -5.46
N ASN A 30 -13.34 8.71 -6.40
CA ASN A 30 -14.44 7.76 -6.47
C ASN A 30 -13.91 6.36 -6.84
N ALA A 31 -13.76 5.51 -5.83
CA ALA A 31 -13.09 4.22 -5.92
C ALA A 31 -14.07 3.05 -5.96
N THR A 32 -13.83 2.12 -6.89
CA THR A 32 -14.34 0.74 -6.83
C THR A 32 -13.23 -0.18 -6.35
N VAL A 33 -13.51 -0.97 -5.31
CA VAL A 33 -12.55 -1.92 -4.73
C VAL A 33 -12.82 -3.32 -5.28
N ILE A 34 -11.79 -3.94 -5.85
CA ILE A 34 -11.82 -5.33 -6.32
C ILE A 34 -10.89 -6.16 -5.44
N LEU A 35 -11.45 -7.12 -4.71
CA LEU A 35 -10.72 -8.08 -3.87
C LEU A 35 -10.68 -9.44 -4.56
N GLY A 36 -9.71 -10.29 -4.21
CA GLY A 36 -9.65 -11.68 -4.70
C GLY A 36 -9.33 -11.79 -6.20
N ALA A 37 -8.81 -10.72 -6.81
CA ALA A 37 -8.35 -10.71 -8.19
C ALA A 37 -6.89 -11.19 -8.29
N HIS A 38 -6.57 -11.94 -9.34
CA HIS A 38 -5.23 -12.05 -9.87
C HIS A 38 -5.13 -11.26 -11.18
N ASN A 39 -6.03 -11.48 -12.13
CA ASN A 39 -6.18 -10.68 -13.35
C ASN A 39 -7.35 -9.70 -13.25
N ILE A 40 -7.07 -8.39 -13.23
CA ILE A 40 -8.08 -7.33 -13.06
C ILE A 40 -9.00 -7.11 -14.28
N HIS A 41 -8.63 -7.63 -15.44
CA HIS A 41 -9.43 -7.51 -16.67
C HIS A 41 -10.28 -8.75 -16.97
N GLU A 42 -10.02 -9.86 -16.28
CA GLU A 42 -10.77 -11.11 -16.44
C GLU A 42 -11.83 -11.24 -15.34
N PRO A 43 -13.04 -11.75 -15.65
CA PRO A 43 -14.06 -12.04 -14.65
C PRO A 43 -13.71 -13.33 -13.89
N GLU A 44 -12.90 -13.21 -12.85
CA GLU A 44 -12.53 -14.34 -12.00
C GLU A 44 -13.62 -14.60 -10.94
N THR A 45 -13.99 -15.87 -10.74
CA THR A 45 -15.04 -16.27 -9.77
C THR A 45 -14.67 -15.95 -8.31
N THR A 46 -13.40 -15.69 -8.03
CA THR A 46 -12.86 -15.32 -6.73
C THR A 46 -13.02 -13.83 -6.42
N GLN A 47 -13.34 -13.02 -7.43
CA GLN A 47 -13.43 -11.57 -7.28
C GLN A 47 -14.63 -11.14 -6.44
N GLN A 48 -14.40 -10.13 -5.62
CA GLN A 48 -15.43 -9.45 -4.85
C GLN A 48 -15.32 -7.95 -5.08
N ILE A 49 -16.31 -7.41 -5.79
CA ILE A 49 -16.41 -5.98 -6.08
C ILE A 49 -17.18 -5.30 -4.95
N ARG A 50 -16.64 -4.20 -4.43
CA ARG A 50 -17.22 -3.39 -3.36
C ARG A 50 -17.09 -1.90 -3.69
N GLY A 51 -18.14 -1.14 -3.38
CA GLY A 51 -18.05 0.31 -3.35
C GLY A 51 -17.42 0.79 -2.04
N VAL A 52 -17.12 2.09 -1.96
CA VAL A 52 -16.63 2.75 -0.74
C VAL A 52 -17.70 3.71 -0.24
N ILE A 53 -18.13 3.54 1.02
CA ILE A 53 -19.13 4.42 1.65
C ILE A 53 -18.50 5.64 2.31
N ARG A 54 -17.25 5.53 2.80
CA ARG A 54 -16.51 6.65 3.41
C ARG A 54 -15.01 6.52 3.18
N TYR A 55 -14.38 7.68 2.98
CA TYR A 55 -12.95 7.88 2.82
C TYR A 55 -12.43 8.60 4.06
N TYR A 56 -11.47 8.01 4.75
CA TYR A 56 -10.80 8.60 5.90
C TYR A 56 -9.34 8.84 5.55
N GLN A 57 -9.09 9.95 4.87
CA GLN A 57 -7.74 10.46 4.62
C GLN A 57 -7.13 10.95 5.96
N HIS A 58 -5.82 10.77 6.15
CA HIS A 58 -5.16 11.38 7.31
C HIS A 58 -5.37 12.90 7.28
N PRO A 59 -5.81 13.53 8.37
CA PRO A 59 -6.16 14.96 8.37
C PRO A 59 -4.96 15.89 8.13
N GLU A 60 -3.75 15.38 8.36
CA GLU A 60 -2.48 16.08 8.17
C GLU A 60 -1.74 15.61 6.90
N TYR A 61 -2.43 14.96 5.96
CA TYR A 61 -1.84 14.64 4.66
C TYR A 61 -1.43 15.91 3.92
N ASP A 62 -0.17 15.96 3.48
CA ASP A 62 0.37 17.07 2.69
C ASP A 62 0.81 16.57 1.30
N PRO A 63 0.14 16.98 0.22
CA PRO A 63 0.48 16.53 -1.14
C PRO A 63 1.81 17.07 -1.66
N ASN A 64 2.41 18.09 -1.03
CA ASN A 64 3.69 18.65 -1.48
C ASN A 64 4.87 17.81 -0.97
N THR A 65 4.75 17.28 0.24
CA THR A 65 5.79 16.49 0.91
C THR A 65 5.50 14.99 0.91
N MET A 66 4.28 14.60 0.55
CA MET A 66 3.74 13.25 0.70
C MET A 66 3.73 12.77 2.18
N SER A 67 3.86 13.70 3.13
CA SER A 67 3.76 13.39 4.56
C SER A 67 2.35 12.93 4.90
N ASN A 68 2.25 11.93 5.78
CA ASN A 68 0.99 11.34 6.21
C ASN A 68 0.13 10.77 5.08
N ASP A 69 0.79 10.18 4.07
CA ASP A 69 0.15 9.55 2.92
C ASP A 69 -0.50 8.19 3.27
N ILE A 70 -1.60 8.25 4.02
CA ILE A 70 -2.40 7.10 4.44
C ILE A 70 -3.89 7.43 4.43
N MET A 71 -4.68 6.48 3.94
CA MET A 71 -6.14 6.55 3.94
C MET A 71 -6.77 5.20 4.28
N LEU A 72 -7.88 5.25 5.02
CA LEU A 72 -8.75 4.10 5.29
C LEU A 72 -10.08 4.25 4.54
N LEU A 73 -10.46 3.22 3.81
CA LEU A 73 -11.70 3.12 3.06
C LEU A 73 -12.67 2.20 3.79
N LYS A 74 -13.86 2.71 4.12
CA LYS A 74 -14.96 1.88 4.63
C LYS A 74 -15.77 1.37 3.44
N LEU A 75 -15.84 0.06 3.28
CA LEU A 75 -16.55 -0.58 2.16
C LEU A 75 -18.08 -0.50 2.37
N THR A 76 -18.84 -0.49 1.28
CA THR A 76 -20.32 -0.52 1.31
C THR A 76 -20.87 -1.82 1.88
N ALA A 77 -20.13 -2.92 1.74
CA ALA A 77 -20.44 -4.22 2.34
C ALA A 77 -19.16 -4.93 2.79
N LYS A 78 -19.28 -5.80 3.80
CA LYS A 78 -18.17 -6.66 4.24
C LYS A 78 -17.73 -7.57 3.10
N ALA A 79 -16.43 -7.78 2.98
CA ALA A 79 -15.83 -8.83 2.19
C ALA A 79 -16.10 -10.19 2.85
N THR A 80 -16.38 -11.19 2.03
CA THR A 80 -16.48 -12.59 2.46
C THR A 80 -15.07 -13.15 2.52
N LEU A 81 -14.55 -13.40 3.72
CA LEU A 81 -13.22 -13.96 3.88
C LEU A 81 -13.19 -15.43 3.42
N ASN A 82 -12.19 -15.78 2.63
CA ASN A 82 -11.98 -17.13 2.10
C ASN A 82 -10.50 -17.31 1.72
N ASP A 83 -10.17 -18.32 0.91
CA ASP A 83 -8.78 -18.57 0.52
C ASP A 83 -8.14 -17.49 -0.35
N TYR A 84 -8.96 -16.73 -1.08
CA TYR A 84 -8.53 -15.68 -2.01
C TYR A 84 -8.65 -14.27 -1.41
N VAL A 85 -9.48 -14.10 -0.37
CA VAL A 85 -9.73 -12.82 0.31
C VAL A 85 -9.46 -12.97 1.80
N LYS A 86 -8.32 -12.45 2.25
CA LYS A 86 -7.88 -12.47 3.66
C LYS A 86 -7.50 -11.07 4.11
N THR A 87 -7.64 -10.82 5.42
CA THR A 87 -7.09 -9.62 6.06
C THR A 87 -5.61 -9.80 6.35
N ILE A 88 -4.83 -8.73 6.27
CA ILE A 88 -3.43 -8.73 6.68
C ILE A 88 -3.28 -8.08 8.07
N PRO A 89 -2.48 -8.66 9.00
CA PRO A 89 -2.27 -8.06 10.30
C PRO A 89 -1.46 -6.76 10.20
N LEU A 90 -1.75 -5.84 11.12
CA LEU A 90 -1.04 -4.59 11.29
C LEU A 90 0.07 -4.72 12.35
N PRO A 91 1.05 -3.81 12.39
CA PRO A 91 2.09 -3.79 13.41
C PRO A 91 1.47 -3.60 14.81
N LYS A 92 2.07 -4.26 15.81
CA LYS A 92 1.58 -4.18 17.20
C LYS A 92 2.22 -3.04 18.00
N THR A 93 3.44 -2.65 17.62
CA THR A 93 4.23 -1.60 18.27
C THR A 93 4.53 -0.48 17.27
N SER A 94 4.93 0.69 17.79
CA SER A 94 5.42 1.83 17.00
C SER A 94 6.90 1.71 16.59
N SER A 95 7.50 0.53 16.78
CA SER A 95 8.91 0.28 16.48
C SER A 95 9.18 0.35 14.98
N ASP A 96 10.39 0.81 14.63
CA ASP A 96 10.89 0.71 13.27
C ASP A 96 11.15 -0.75 12.89
N VAL A 97 10.94 -1.06 11.62
CA VAL A 97 11.40 -2.31 11.04
C VAL A 97 12.93 -2.26 10.93
N PRO A 98 13.67 -3.27 11.42
CA PRO A 98 15.14 -3.25 11.35
C PRO A 98 15.67 -3.11 9.92
N THR A 99 16.79 -2.40 9.76
CA THR A 99 17.50 -2.32 8.48
C THR A 99 17.87 -3.71 7.97
N GLY A 100 17.73 -3.93 6.66
CA GLY A 100 18.01 -5.21 6.01
C GLY A 100 16.91 -6.26 6.18
N THR A 101 15.81 -5.95 6.89
CA THR A 101 14.65 -6.84 6.96
C THR A 101 14.11 -7.07 5.55
N LYS A 102 13.97 -8.34 5.17
CA LYS A 102 13.38 -8.75 3.89
C LYS A 102 11.87 -8.59 3.95
N CYS A 103 11.33 -7.95 2.93
CA CYS A 103 9.92 -7.70 2.77
C CYS A 103 9.52 -8.04 1.33
N SER A 104 8.22 -8.04 1.06
CA SER A 104 7.70 -8.06 -0.30
C SER A 104 6.70 -6.95 -0.51
N ILE A 105 6.58 -6.54 -1.77
CA ILE A 105 5.58 -5.62 -2.26
C ILE A 105 4.83 -6.33 -3.38
N ALA A 106 3.54 -6.04 -3.51
CA ALA A 106 2.74 -6.59 -4.58
C ALA A 106 1.80 -5.52 -5.14
N GLY A 107 1.50 -5.62 -6.43
CA GLY A 107 0.60 -4.69 -7.10
C GLY A 107 0.40 -5.00 -8.59
N TRP A 108 -0.42 -4.16 -9.22
CA TRP A 108 -0.74 -4.21 -10.65
C TRP A 108 -0.15 -3.00 -11.38
N GLY A 109 0.85 -2.36 -10.77
CA GLY A 109 1.60 -1.28 -11.39
C GLY A 109 2.46 -1.76 -12.56
N LEU A 110 3.09 -0.80 -13.23
CA LEU A 110 3.93 -1.05 -14.40
C LEU A 110 5.09 -2.01 -14.05
N ILE A 111 5.34 -2.99 -14.92
CA ILE A 111 6.48 -3.90 -14.77
C ILE A 111 7.76 -3.27 -15.37
N ASP A 112 7.60 -2.49 -16.44
CA ASP A 112 8.62 -1.72 -17.15
C ASP A 112 7.98 -0.44 -17.72
N ASP A 113 8.78 0.51 -18.22
CA ASP A 113 8.36 1.88 -18.64
C ASP A 113 7.11 1.93 -19.55
N ASP A 114 6.77 0.86 -20.28
CA ASP A 114 5.64 0.84 -21.23
C ASP A 114 4.67 -0.35 -21.10
N GLN A 115 4.87 -1.29 -20.16
CA GLN A 115 4.01 -2.48 -20.05
C GLN A 115 3.12 -2.45 -18.81
N ALA A 116 1.87 -2.02 -19.02
CA ALA A 116 0.80 -2.23 -18.06
C ALA A 116 0.52 -3.74 -17.92
N THR A 117 0.50 -4.22 -16.67
CA THR A 117 0.12 -5.59 -16.37
C THR A 117 -1.33 -5.68 -15.94
N ASN A 118 -1.99 -6.72 -16.42
CA ASN A 118 -3.33 -7.07 -15.96
C ASN A 118 -3.27 -8.03 -14.76
N LYS A 119 -2.11 -8.65 -14.53
CA LYS A 119 -1.89 -9.65 -13.47
C LYS A 119 -1.15 -9.06 -12.29
N LEU A 120 -1.45 -9.57 -11.10
CA LEU A 120 -0.75 -9.21 -9.88
C LEU A 120 0.69 -9.73 -9.90
N PHE A 121 1.65 -8.85 -9.64
CA PHE A 121 3.05 -9.20 -9.45
C PHE A 121 3.49 -8.96 -8.00
N GLU A 122 4.56 -9.63 -7.61
CA GLU A 122 5.22 -9.46 -6.32
C GLU A 122 6.73 -9.38 -6.55
N THR A 123 7.40 -8.50 -5.82
CA THR A 123 8.88 -8.47 -5.76
C THR A 123 9.37 -8.38 -4.32
N LYS A 124 10.63 -8.79 -4.12
CA LYS A 124 11.29 -8.79 -2.82
C LYS A 124 12.14 -7.55 -2.67
N VAL A 125 11.99 -6.88 -1.54
CA VAL A 125 12.73 -5.68 -1.17
C VAL A 125 13.32 -5.82 0.22
N SER A 126 14.27 -4.96 0.57
CA SER A 126 14.84 -4.90 1.91
C SER A 126 14.74 -3.50 2.49
N ILE A 127 14.53 -3.39 3.79
CA ILE A 127 14.47 -2.10 4.49
C ILE A 127 15.83 -1.40 4.44
N TYR A 128 15.83 -0.14 4.01
CA TYR A 128 16.99 0.72 4.04
C TYR A 128 17.11 1.40 5.42
N SER A 129 18.34 1.64 5.87
CA SER A 129 18.56 2.48 7.06
C SER A 129 18.03 3.89 6.79
N ARG A 130 17.44 4.53 7.80
CA ARG A 130 16.97 5.92 7.70
C ARG A 130 18.05 6.88 7.22
N ARG A 131 19.30 6.72 7.70
CA ARG A 131 20.46 7.50 7.24
C ARG A 131 20.69 7.38 5.73
N LYS A 132 20.68 6.15 5.20
CA LYS A 132 20.85 5.92 3.76
C LYS A 132 19.66 6.48 2.99
N CYS A 133 18.44 6.35 3.51
CA CYS A 133 17.28 6.89 2.82
C CYS A 133 17.25 8.42 2.77
N ILE A 134 17.62 9.12 3.85
CA ILE A 134 17.72 10.59 3.88
C ILE A 134 18.69 11.12 2.83
N HIS A 135 19.73 10.35 2.49
CA HIS A 135 20.66 10.72 1.41
C HIS A 135 19.97 10.78 0.03
N PHE A 136 19.00 9.90 -0.23
CA PHE A 136 18.18 9.92 -1.45
C PHE A 136 17.00 10.89 -1.33
N TYR A 137 16.38 10.98 -0.16
CA TYR A 137 15.18 11.76 0.13
C TYR A 137 15.43 12.71 1.31
N PRO A 138 15.95 13.93 1.08
CA PRO A 138 16.30 14.86 2.16
C PRO A 138 15.15 15.25 3.09
N HIS A 139 13.90 15.13 2.63
CA HIS A 139 12.68 15.47 3.37
C HIS A 139 12.01 14.26 4.05
N LEU A 140 12.67 13.11 4.13
CA LEU A 140 12.11 11.90 4.73
C LEU A 140 11.78 12.09 6.23
N ASP A 141 10.50 12.09 6.58
CA ASP A 141 10.04 12.24 7.96
C ASP A 141 9.91 10.90 8.72
N THR A 142 9.56 10.97 10.01
CA THR A 142 9.44 9.79 10.89
C THR A 142 8.24 8.88 10.56
N GLY A 143 7.26 9.40 9.83
CA GLY A 143 6.12 8.66 9.29
C GLY A 143 6.45 7.87 8.02
N MET A 144 7.68 7.97 7.50
CA MET A 144 8.12 7.27 6.28
C MET A 144 9.20 6.22 6.57
N VAL A 145 9.28 5.22 5.71
CA VAL A 145 10.33 4.19 5.65
C VAL A 145 10.68 3.90 4.20
N CYS A 146 11.89 3.42 3.93
CA CYS A 146 12.33 3.15 2.56
C CYS A 146 12.72 1.69 2.41
N ALA A 147 12.38 1.12 1.27
CA ALA A 147 12.71 -0.24 0.93
C ALA A 147 13.01 -0.33 -0.56
N GLY A 148 13.85 -1.28 -0.93
CA GLY A 148 14.16 -1.54 -2.33
C GLY A 148 15.06 -2.75 -2.45
N SER A 149 15.31 -3.19 -3.69
CA SER A 149 16.38 -4.16 -3.92
C SER A 149 17.75 -3.49 -3.73
N PHE A 150 18.73 -4.26 -3.25
CA PHE A 150 20.13 -3.82 -3.15
C PHE A 150 20.97 -4.25 -4.37
N HIS A 151 20.44 -5.14 -5.20
CA HIS A 151 21.18 -5.84 -6.25
C HIS A 151 20.53 -5.73 -7.63
N GLU A 152 19.25 -5.36 -7.69
CA GLU A 152 18.45 -5.27 -8.91
C GLU A 152 17.77 -3.90 -8.93
N LEU A 153 17.37 -3.42 -10.11
CA LEU A 153 16.56 -2.20 -10.26
C LEU A 153 15.07 -2.44 -9.94
N SER A 154 14.75 -3.48 -9.16
CA SER A 154 13.38 -3.80 -8.79
C SER A 154 12.90 -2.91 -7.64
N ASP A 155 11.82 -2.17 -7.92
CA ASP A 155 11.10 -1.35 -6.96
C ASP A 155 9.59 -1.34 -7.28
N SER A 156 8.79 -0.67 -6.44
CA SER A 156 7.41 -0.33 -6.77
C SER A 156 7.34 0.68 -7.91
N SER A 157 6.38 0.51 -8.81
CA SER A 157 6.17 1.39 -9.97
C SER A 157 4.84 2.13 -9.90
N GLN A 158 4.56 2.98 -10.91
CA GLN A 158 3.25 3.62 -11.04
C GLN A 158 2.12 2.58 -11.05
N GLY A 159 1.10 2.80 -10.22
CA GLY A 159 -0.03 1.88 -10.04
C GLY A 159 0.09 0.93 -8.84
N ASP A 160 1.28 0.82 -8.23
CA ASP A 160 1.47 0.06 -6.97
C ASP A 160 1.13 0.90 -5.72
N SER A 161 1.05 2.23 -5.88
CA SER A 161 0.69 3.17 -4.82
C SER A 161 -0.51 2.71 -4.00
N GLY A 162 -0.39 2.76 -2.67
CA GLY A 162 -1.40 2.24 -1.75
C GLY A 162 -1.30 0.74 -1.47
N GLY A 163 -0.51 -0.02 -2.25
CA GLY A 163 -0.20 -1.42 -1.98
C GLY A 163 0.60 -1.62 -0.69
N PRO A 164 0.60 -2.83 -0.10
CA PRO A 164 1.29 -3.10 1.16
C PRO A 164 2.78 -3.41 0.94
N LEU A 165 3.62 -2.88 1.83
CA LEU A 165 4.95 -3.42 2.12
C LEU A 165 4.81 -4.45 3.24
N VAL A 166 5.02 -5.73 2.93
CA VAL A 166 4.81 -6.85 3.84
C VAL A 166 6.14 -7.39 4.35
N CYS A 167 6.38 -7.30 5.65
CA CYS A 167 7.56 -7.89 6.31
C CYS A 167 7.09 -8.86 7.39
N ASN A 168 7.63 -10.09 7.40
CA ASN A 168 7.24 -11.13 8.36
C ASN A 168 5.72 -11.35 8.44
N LYS A 169 5.03 -11.34 7.28
CA LYS A 169 3.56 -11.49 7.14
C LYS A 169 2.72 -10.36 7.77
N VAL A 170 3.33 -9.22 8.08
CA VAL A 170 2.67 -8.01 8.62
C VAL A 170 2.79 -6.88 7.62
N ALA A 171 1.71 -6.12 7.40
CA ALA A 171 1.77 -4.90 6.61
C ALA A 171 2.52 -3.83 7.42
N GLN A 172 3.77 -3.56 7.06
CA GLN A 172 4.62 -2.57 7.75
C GLN A 172 4.60 -1.20 7.07
N GLY A 173 4.32 -1.16 5.76
CA GLY A 173 4.26 0.07 5.01
C GLY A 173 3.18 0.09 3.93
N ILE A 174 2.97 1.26 3.37
CA ILE A 174 2.08 1.52 2.22
C ILE A 174 2.95 2.15 1.13
N VAL A 175 2.92 1.63 -0.09
CA VAL A 175 3.62 2.24 -1.23
C VAL A 175 3.13 3.68 -1.39
N SER A 176 4.04 4.65 -1.38
CA SER A 176 3.71 6.09 -1.42
C SER A 176 4.30 6.77 -2.64
N PHE A 177 5.63 6.91 -2.71
CA PHE A 177 6.31 7.54 -3.84
C PHE A 177 7.74 6.99 -3.99
N GLY A 178 8.42 7.33 -5.08
CA GLY A 178 9.79 6.89 -5.32
C GLY A 178 10.39 7.58 -6.54
N TYR A 179 11.68 7.35 -6.77
CA TYR A 179 12.31 7.63 -8.06
C TYR A 179 12.22 6.40 -8.96
N ASN A 180 12.65 6.49 -10.21
CA ASN A 180 12.72 5.35 -11.13
C ASN A 180 13.76 4.29 -10.71
N THR A 181 14.46 4.50 -9.61
CA THR A 181 15.47 3.59 -9.07
C THR A 181 15.28 3.42 -7.56
N PRO A 182 15.57 2.22 -7.01
CA PRO A 182 15.50 1.99 -5.57
C PRO A 182 16.35 2.97 -4.73
N PRO A 183 15.94 3.28 -3.49
CA PRO A 183 14.76 2.73 -2.80
C PRO A 183 13.49 3.57 -2.97
N GLY A 184 12.32 2.94 -2.99
CA GLY A 184 11.03 3.60 -2.87
C GLY A 184 10.75 4.02 -1.43
N VAL A 185 9.82 4.95 -1.26
CA VAL A 185 9.34 5.48 0.01
C VAL A 185 7.93 4.97 0.30
N TYR A 186 7.74 4.54 1.54
CA TYR A 186 6.53 3.92 2.04
C TYR A 186 6.07 4.63 3.31
N THR A 187 4.76 4.81 3.46
CA THR A 187 4.18 5.28 4.72
C THR A 187 4.37 4.22 5.80
N ARG A 188 5.08 4.54 6.89
CA ARG A 188 5.37 3.66 8.03
C ARG A 188 4.12 3.47 8.89
N ILE A 189 3.39 2.37 8.69
CA ILE A 189 2.10 2.08 9.34
C ILE A 189 2.20 2.13 10.88
N SER A 190 3.32 1.69 11.45
CA SER A 190 3.54 1.68 12.91
C SER A 190 3.46 3.09 13.53
N ASN A 191 3.75 4.16 12.76
CA ASN A 191 3.59 5.55 13.18
C ASN A 191 2.12 5.96 13.37
N TYR A 192 1.22 5.36 12.60
CA TYR A 192 -0.18 5.78 12.49
C TYR A 192 -1.14 4.92 13.30
N LEU A 193 -0.65 3.96 14.10
CA LEU A 193 -1.48 3.04 14.87
C LEU A 193 -2.56 3.73 15.73
N PRO A 194 -2.29 4.85 16.44
CA PRO A 194 -3.33 5.56 17.19
C PRO A 194 -4.48 6.06 16.30
N TRP A 195 -4.14 6.67 15.16
CA TRP A 195 -5.11 7.16 14.18
C TRP A 195 -5.90 6.00 13.55
N ILE A 196 -5.21 4.95 13.12
CA ILE A 196 -5.83 3.74 12.53
C ILE A 196 -6.86 3.16 13.51
N LYS A 197 -6.47 2.93 14.78
CA LYS A 197 -7.36 2.38 15.81
C LYS A 197 -8.58 3.27 16.07
N LYS A 198 -8.43 4.58 16.01
CA LYS A 198 -9.54 5.54 16.16
C LYS A 198 -10.53 5.44 14.99
N ILE A 199 -10.03 5.33 13.76
CA ILE A 199 -10.87 5.27 12.56
C ILE A 199 -11.59 3.91 12.43
N LEU A 200 -10.91 2.79 12.69
CA LEU A 200 -11.51 1.46 12.57
C LEU A 200 -12.69 1.20 13.54
N LYS A 201 -12.84 2.03 14.59
CA LYS A 201 -13.97 1.99 15.52
C LYS A 201 -15.22 2.74 15.02
N LYS A 202 -15.13 3.49 13.92
CA LYS A 202 -16.26 4.24 13.33
C LYS A 202 -17.11 3.38 12.40
#